data_AF-A0A523XRJ3-F1
#
_entry.id   AF-A0A523XRJ3-F1
#
_cell.length_a   1.000
_cell.length_b   1.000
_cell.length_c   1.000
_cell.angle_alpha   90.00
_cell.angle_beta   90.00
_cell.angle_gamma   90.00
#
_symmetry.space_group_name_H-M   'P 1'
#
loop_
_entity.id
_entity.type
_entity.pdbx_description
1 polymer ?
#
loop_
_entity_poly.entity_id
_entity_poly.type
_entity_poly.pdbx_seq_one_letter_code
_entity_poly.pdbx_strand_id
1 'polypeptide(L)'
;MWGEVKATFRTRSRVGKQSKSITVNTNDPDKKTVTLVIKGEIYQLLRTSPGSLSFGKVYRGKSKTLTFKVIPWADTEFEIERIEVPTDDFEAHVVKSSGLATVWRLALRSAKDGLVKKFGSKREDEAGPENNPDIRPEDAGGETLRAVTVAVTVRPTASIGRRSGKVKIHTNLEEMRVLQVLAFVDVVGHISVDPPAHNFGVIRTGEKKKVTLAITSNDKTTFKITRVENGCEQVSVSLTEVQPGARYELTVETKPDAPVGRLRGTIKLYTDDPNQPEMKVKLYGKVQN
;
A
#
# COMPACT_ATOMS: atom_id res chain seq x y z
N MET A 1 -24.62 24.63 -49.93
CA MET A 1 -25.24 23.89 -48.81
C MET A 1 -24.15 23.61 -47.79
N TRP A 2 -24.41 23.75 -46.49
CA TRP A 2 -23.47 23.39 -45.43
C TRP A 2 -23.88 22.06 -44.78
N GLY A 3 -22.92 21.34 -44.19
CA GLY A 3 -23.14 20.07 -43.51
C GLY A 3 -22.52 20.08 -42.12
N GLU A 4 -23.17 19.43 -41.16
CA GLU A 4 -22.73 19.35 -39.77
C GLU A 4 -22.11 17.97 -39.46
N VAL A 5 -20.93 17.94 -38.83
CA VAL A 5 -20.28 16.68 -38.39
C VAL A 5 -20.34 16.60 -36.87
N LYS A 6 -21.36 15.92 -36.34
CA LYS A 6 -21.50 15.67 -34.89
C LYS A 6 -20.55 14.57 -34.45
N ALA A 7 -19.73 14.83 -33.44
CA ALA A 7 -18.77 13.88 -32.89
C ALA A 7 -18.72 13.91 -31.36
N THR A 8 -18.84 12.75 -30.72
CA THR A 8 -18.80 12.61 -29.25
C THR A 8 -17.41 12.14 -28.80
N PHE A 9 -16.67 13.01 -28.11
CA PHE A 9 -15.37 12.64 -27.54
C PHE A 9 -15.51 12.03 -26.14
N ARG A 10 -15.11 10.76 -25.98
CA ARG A 10 -15.15 10.05 -24.69
C ARG A 10 -13.89 10.33 -23.85
N THR A 11 -14.05 11.15 -22.82
CA THR A 11 -13.02 11.58 -21.85
C THR A 11 -12.62 10.50 -20.84
N ARG A 12 -13.52 9.55 -20.53
CA ARG A 12 -13.34 8.52 -19.49
C ARG A 12 -11.96 7.83 -19.60
N SER A 13 -11.23 7.81 -18.49
CA SER A 13 -9.86 7.26 -18.37
C SER A 13 -8.77 7.96 -19.21
N ARG A 14 -8.96 9.23 -19.60
CA ARG A 14 -7.95 10.08 -20.24
C ARG A 14 -7.67 11.31 -19.37
N VAL A 15 -6.43 11.80 -19.39
CA VAL A 15 -5.99 13.03 -18.72
C VAL A 15 -4.94 13.75 -19.58
N GLY A 16 -4.75 15.05 -19.35
CA GLY A 16 -3.80 15.89 -20.07
C GLY A 16 -4.17 16.16 -21.53
N LYS A 17 -3.25 16.74 -22.29
CA LYS A 17 -3.45 17.20 -23.67
C LYS A 17 -3.85 16.06 -24.61
N GLN A 18 -4.98 16.23 -25.27
CA GLN A 18 -5.52 15.32 -26.28
C GLN A 18 -5.46 15.97 -27.65
N SER A 19 -5.11 15.16 -28.66
CA SER A 19 -5.26 15.49 -30.08
C SER A 19 -5.90 14.30 -30.79
N LYS A 20 -6.93 14.55 -31.61
CA LYS A 20 -7.66 13.54 -32.38
C LYS A 20 -8.02 14.08 -33.76
N SER A 21 -7.81 13.28 -34.79
CA SER A 21 -8.30 13.54 -36.14
C SER A 21 -9.70 12.94 -36.35
N ILE A 22 -10.53 13.65 -37.11
CA ILE A 22 -11.69 13.11 -37.80
C ILE A 22 -11.39 13.23 -39.30
N THR A 23 -11.38 12.09 -39.98
CA THR A 23 -11.15 12.00 -41.42
C THR A 23 -12.50 11.99 -42.13
N VAL A 24 -12.79 13.04 -42.89
CA VAL A 24 -14.01 13.20 -43.69
C VAL A 24 -13.67 12.91 -45.14
N ASN A 25 -14.22 11.84 -45.70
CA ASN A 25 -14.14 11.59 -47.14
C ASN A 25 -15.16 12.47 -47.88
N THR A 26 -14.76 13.04 -49.00
CA THR A 26 -15.55 13.98 -49.79
C THR A 26 -15.60 13.56 -51.26
N ASN A 27 -16.53 14.14 -52.02
CA ASN A 27 -16.61 14.02 -53.47
C ASN A 27 -15.91 15.18 -54.22
N ASP A 28 -15.13 16.01 -53.52
CA ASP A 28 -14.24 16.98 -54.15
C ASP A 28 -13.15 16.23 -54.95
N PRO A 29 -12.99 16.48 -56.27
CA PRO A 29 -12.05 15.75 -57.10
C PRO A 29 -10.58 15.97 -56.69
N ASP A 30 -10.26 17.14 -56.13
CA ASP A 30 -8.92 17.54 -55.71
C ASP A 30 -8.69 17.23 -54.20
N LYS A 31 -9.76 17.24 -53.39
CA LYS A 31 -9.71 17.06 -51.93
C LYS A 31 -10.65 15.97 -51.41
N LYS A 32 -10.52 14.77 -52.00
CA LYS A 32 -11.25 13.53 -51.67
C LYS A 32 -11.24 13.14 -50.18
N THR A 33 -10.31 13.70 -49.39
CA THR A 33 -10.24 13.52 -47.94
C THR A 33 -9.84 14.82 -47.24
N VAL A 34 -10.57 15.19 -46.20
CA VAL A 34 -10.29 16.34 -45.32
C VAL A 34 -10.10 15.85 -43.88
N THR A 35 -9.04 16.29 -43.20
CA THR A 35 -8.74 15.91 -41.81
C THR A 35 -9.01 17.08 -40.87
N LEU A 36 -10.04 16.94 -40.02
CA LEU A 36 -10.35 17.89 -38.95
C LEU A 36 -9.59 17.48 -37.69
N VAL A 37 -8.93 18.42 -36.98
CA VAL A 37 -8.14 18.10 -35.77
C VAL A 37 -8.77 18.73 -34.53
N ILE A 38 -9.32 17.88 -33.67
CA ILE A 38 -9.83 18.25 -32.34
C ILE A 38 -8.65 18.24 -31.37
N LYS A 39 -8.44 19.37 -30.68
CA LYS A 39 -7.48 19.52 -29.57
C LYS A 39 -8.21 19.94 -28.30
N GLY A 40 -7.73 19.49 -27.15
CA GLY A 40 -8.23 19.89 -25.84
C GLY A 40 -7.34 19.36 -24.72
N GLU A 41 -7.60 19.73 -23.48
CA GLU A 41 -6.89 19.21 -22.30
C GLU A 41 -7.93 18.68 -21.30
N ILE A 42 -7.72 17.48 -20.77
CA ILE A 42 -8.61 16.87 -19.78
C ILE A 42 -7.96 16.99 -18.40
N TYR A 43 -8.54 17.78 -17.52
CA TYR A 43 -8.09 17.91 -16.14
C TYR A 43 -8.61 16.74 -15.29
N GLN A 44 -7.82 16.34 -14.29
CA GLN A 44 -8.21 15.29 -13.35
C GLN A 44 -8.97 15.92 -12.18
N LEU A 45 -10.31 15.74 -12.15
CA LEU A 45 -11.21 16.35 -11.16
C LEU A 45 -10.73 16.26 -9.71
N LEU A 46 -10.18 15.12 -9.30
CA LEU A 46 -9.55 14.91 -8.00
C LEU A 46 -8.14 14.32 -8.18
N ARG A 47 -7.11 14.96 -7.63
CA ARG A 47 -5.71 14.46 -7.61
C ARG A 47 -5.27 14.05 -6.21
N THR A 48 -4.40 13.05 -6.09
CA THR A 48 -3.83 12.61 -4.81
C THR A 48 -2.39 13.09 -4.64
N SER A 49 -2.06 13.61 -3.47
CA SER A 49 -0.71 14.08 -3.13
C SER A 49 -0.27 13.58 -1.75
N PRO A 50 0.77 12.72 -1.66
CA PRO A 50 1.45 12.04 -2.77
C PRO A 50 0.53 11.02 -3.48
N GLY A 51 0.88 10.65 -4.71
CA GLY A 51 0.15 9.62 -5.49
C GLY A 51 0.40 8.17 -5.04
N SER A 52 1.37 7.94 -4.14
CA SER A 52 1.65 6.65 -3.51
C SER A 52 2.28 6.85 -2.13
N LEU A 53 2.18 5.85 -1.26
CA LEU A 53 2.74 5.85 0.09
C LEU A 53 3.82 4.78 0.25
N SER A 54 5.06 5.24 0.42
CA SER A 54 6.20 4.41 0.81
C SER A 54 6.37 4.45 2.32
N PHE A 55 6.02 3.37 3.02
CA PHE A 55 6.24 3.27 4.46
C PHE A 55 7.69 2.95 4.83
N GLY A 56 8.50 2.52 3.85
CA GLY A 56 9.85 2.00 4.07
C GLY A 56 9.82 0.68 4.84
N LYS A 57 10.80 0.48 5.74
CA LYS A 57 10.82 -0.64 6.67
C LYS A 57 9.95 -0.38 7.90
N VAL A 58 9.19 -1.38 8.32
CA VAL A 58 8.38 -1.39 9.56
C VAL A 58 8.58 -2.76 10.23
N TYR A 59 8.89 -2.80 11.52
CA TYR A 59 8.98 -4.07 12.25
C TYR A 59 7.57 -4.62 12.53
N ARG A 60 7.42 -5.95 12.49
CA ARG A 60 6.15 -6.62 12.86
C ARG A 60 5.73 -6.23 14.27
N GLY A 61 4.43 -6.25 14.55
CA GLY A 61 3.88 -5.76 15.83
C GLY A 61 3.95 -4.24 16.02
N LYS A 62 4.60 -3.48 15.13
CA LYS A 62 4.55 -2.01 15.10
C LYS A 62 3.57 -1.54 14.03
N SER A 63 2.80 -0.51 14.35
CA SER A 63 2.05 0.26 13.35
C SER A 63 2.89 1.42 12.84
N LYS A 64 2.57 1.90 11.64
CA LYS A 64 3.11 3.15 11.08
C LYS A 64 2.03 3.81 10.22
N THR A 65 1.76 5.09 10.46
CA THR A 65 0.77 5.87 9.71
C THR A 65 1.47 6.85 8.79
N LEU A 66 0.94 6.99 7.57
CA LEU A 66 1.26 8.08 6.64
C LEU A 66 -0.05 8.69 6.13
N THR A 67 0.01 9.92 5.63
CA THR A 67 -1.15 10.63 5.09
C THR A 67 -0.96 11.01 3.62
N PHE A 68 -2.06 11.15 2.90
CA PHE A 68 -2.11 11.85 1.62
C PHE A 68 -3.34 12.75 1.57
N LYS A 69 -3.31 13.77 0.71
CA LYS A 69 -4.44 14.66 0.45
C LYS A 69 -5.11 14.29 -0.86
N VAL A 70 -6.44 14.17 -0.86
CA VAL A 70 -7.29 14.26 -2.05
C VAL A 70 -7.57 15.74 -2.27
N ILE A 71 -7.10 16.27 -3.40
CA ILE A 71 -7.15 17.70 -3.74
C ILE A 71 -8.05 17.86 -4.96
N PRO A 72 -9.13 18.66 -4.90
CA PRO A 72 -9.96 18.92 -6.07
C PRO A 72 -9.27 19.82 -7.09
N TRP A 73 -9.76 19.77 -8.32
CA TRP A 73 -9.46 20.74 -9.36
C TRP A 73 -10.43 21.92 -9.26
N ALA A 74 -9.89 23.13 -9.17
CA ALA A 74 -10.66 24.36 -8.98
C ALA A 74 -11.70 24.23 -7.85
N ASP A 75 -12.96 24.56 -8.13
CA ASP A 75 -14.12 24.56 -7.25
C ASP A 75 -14.86 23.21 -7.16
N THR A 76 -14.31 22.12 -7.74
CA THR A 76 -14.96 20.79 -7.76
C THR A 76 -15.37 20.33 -6.36
N GLU A 77 -16.68 20.35 -6.09
CA GLU A 77 -17.26 19.76 -4.88
C GLU A 77 -17.25 18.23 -4.96
N PHE A 78 -16.84 17.55 -3.89
CA PHE A 78 -16.84 16.09 -3.82
C PHE A 78 -16.98 15.60 -2.38
N GLU A 79 -17.47 14.37 -2.23
CA GLU A 79 -17.51 13.63 -0.97
C GLU A 79 -16.82 12.26 -1.14
N ILE A 80 -16.22 11.75 -0.06
CA ILE A 80 -15.69 10.38 0.00
C ILE A 80 -16.78 9.49 0.61
N GLU A 81 -17.47 8.72 -0.22
CA GLU A 81 -18.55 7.81 0.19
C GLU A 81 -18.03 6.68 1.07
N ARG A 82 -16.87 6.11 0.71
CA ARG A 82 -16.18 5.04 1.45
C ARG A 82 -14.73 4.89 1.03
N ILE A 83 -13.91 4.35 1.91
CA ILE A 83 -12.55 3.89 1.61
C ILE A 83 -12.54 2.36 1.67
N GLU A 84 -11.88 1.72 0.71
CA GLU A 84 -11.79 0.27 0.59
C GLU A 84 -10.33 -0.15 0.44
N VAL A 85 -9.87 -1.04 1.32
CA VAL A 85 -8.50 -1.56 1.34
C VAL A 85 -8.59 -3.09 1.23
N PRO A 86 -8.33 -3.69 0.05
CA PRO A 86 -8.57 -5.11 -0.21
C PRO A 86 -7.39 -6.00 0.27
N THR A 87 -6.80 -5.66 1.42
CA THR A 87 -5.60 -6.28 2.00
C THR A 87 -5.57 -6.05 3.52
N ASP A 88 -5.42 -7.09 4.32
CA ASP A 88 -5.44 -6.97 5.79
C ASP A 88 -4.20 -6.26 6.39
N ASP A 89 -3.10 -6.15 5.64
CA ASP A 89 -1.86 -5.50 6.11
C ASP A 89 -2.01 -3.98 6.36
N PHE A 90 -3.04 -3.36 5.79
CA PHE A 90 -3.26 -1.92 5.84
C PHE A 90 -4.68 -1.59 6.31
N GLU A 91 -4.84 -0.41 6.89
CA GLU A 91 -6.13 0.24 7.11
C GLU A 91 -6.06 1.70 6.67
N ALA A 92 -7.21 2.31 6.38
CA ALA A 92 -7.28 3.70 5.95
C ALA A 92 -8.56 4.37 6.43
N HIS A 93 -8.46 5.65 6.82
CA HIS A 93 -9.58 6.47 7.29
C HIS A 93 -9.38 7.94 6.93
N VAL A 94 -10.49 8.69 6.82
CA VAL A 94 -10.44 10.14 6.64
C VAL A 94 -10.01 10.79 7.95
N VAL A 95 -8.97 11.63 7.91
CA VAL A 95 -8.62 12.53 9.00
C VAL A 95 -9.48 13.77 8.87
N LYS A 96 -10.17 14.17 9.95
CA LYS A 96 -10.95 15.41 9.96
C LYS A 96 -10.06 16.60 9.57
N SER A 97 -10.43 17.31 8.52
CA SER A 97 -9.81 18.59 8.17
C SER A 97 -10.06 19.60 9.28
N SER A 98 -8.99 20.19 9.81
CA SER A 98 -9.06 21.35 10.70
C SER A 98 -9.44 22.59 9.88
N GLY A 99 -10.74 22.72 9.59
CA GLY A 99 -11.33 23.77 8.77
C GLY A 99 -12.85 23.64 8.82
N LEU A 100 -13.45 24.31 9.82
CA LEU A 100 -14.87 24.30 10.21
C LEU A 100 -15.49 22.91 10.50
N ALA A 101 -16.01 22.76 11.72
CA ALA A 101 -16.53 21.48 12.21
C ALA A 101 -18.02 21.27 11.88
N THR A 102 -18.32 20.50 10.84
CA THR A 102 -19.59 19.77 10.76
C THR A 102 -19.36 18.31 11.16
N VAL A 103 -19.73 17.96 12.39
CA VAL A 103 -19.58 16.60 12.92
C VAL A 103 -20.77 15.75 12.50
N TRP A 104 -20.66 15.04 11.38
CA TRP A 104 -21.53 13.91 11.11
C TRP A 104 -21.31 12.84 12.18
N ARG A 105 -22.30 12.70 13.06
CA ARG A 105 -22.30 11.74 14.18
C ARG A 105 -22.51 10.33 13.63
N LEU A 106 -21.73 9.37 14.15
CA LEU A 106 -21.84 7.95 13.78
C LEU A 106 -23.29 7.47 13.93
N ALA A 107 -23.90 7.02 12.83
CA ALA A 107 -25.25 6.50 12.78
C ALA A 107 -25.26 5.04 12.31
N LEU A 108 -24.72 4.14 13.16
CA LEU A 108 -25.01 2.71 13.05
C LEU A 108 -26.49 2.47 13.37
N ARG A 109 -27.36 2.58 12.37
CA ARG A 109 -28.75 2.13 12.48
C ARG A 109 -28.85 0.66 12.08
N SER A 110 -28.96 -0.19 13.09
CA SER A 110 -29.74 -1.42 12.95
C SER A 110 -31.17 -1.06 12.53
N ALA A 111 -31.82 -1.93 11.77
CA ALA A 111 -33.12 -1.64 11.17
C ALA A 111 -34.25 -1.69 12.20
N LYS A 112 -34.59 -0.53 12.78
CA LYS A 112 -35.93 -0.18 13.27
C LYS A 112 -36.09 1.34 13.50
N ASP A 113 -37.36 1.75 13.49
CA ASP A 113 -37.96 2.98 14.00
C ASP A 113 -37.33 4.32 13.57
N GLY A 114 -38.00 5.00 12.62
CA GLY A 114 -37.58 6.29 12.08
C GLY A 114 -38.40 7.48 12.60
N LEU A 115 -37.81 8.67 12.54
CA LEU A 115 -38.51 9.96 12.42
C LEU A 115 -37.52 11.03 11.91
N VAL A 116 -38.00 12.14 11.35
CA VAL A 116 -37.19 13.22 10.76
C VAL A 116 -37.59 14.57 11.33
N LYS A 117 -36.62 15.43 11.71
CA LYS A 117 -36.81 16.88 11.92
C LYS A 117 -35.56 17.68 11.49
N LYS A 118 -35.79 18.87 10.92
CA LYS A 118 -34.76 19.88 10.53
C LYS A 118 -34.65 21.00 11.58
N PHE A 119 -33.45 21.54 11.78
CA PHE A 119 -33.05 22.91 12.17
C PHE A 119 -31.52 23.02 11.94
N GLY A 120 -30.86 24.18 11.84
CA GLY A 120 -31.25 25.59 11.87
C GLY A 120 -30.01 26.48 11.56
N SER A 121 -30.10 27.82 11.56
CA SER A 121 -28.96 28.70 11.25
C SER A 121 -29.02 30.09 11.91
N LYS A 122 -27.87 30.70 12.24
CA LYS A 122 -27.69 32.15 12.44
C LYS A 122 -26.21 32.59 12.41
N ARG A 123 -25.98 33.92 12.38
CA ARG A 123 -24.70 34.66 12.43
C ARG A 123 -24.61 35.52 13.69
N GLU A 124 -23.43 36.07 13.97
CA GLU A 124 -23.18 37.36 14.64
C GLU A 124 -21.84 37.95 14.13
N ASP A 125 -21.53 39.21 14.44
CA ASP A 125 -20.80 40.13 13.54
C ASP A 125 -19.65 40.94 14.24
N GLU A 126 -19.21 42.06 13.62
CA GLU A 126 -18.39 43.21 14.12
C GLU A 126 -16.89 43.43 13.73
N ALA A 127 -16.68 44.54 12.99
CA ALA A 127 -15.61 45.57 13.02
C ALA A 127 -14.09 45.31 12.77
N GLY A 128 -13.50 46.16 11.91
CA GLY A 128 -12.06 46.50 11.80
C GLY A 128 -11.75 47.89 12.41
N PRO A 129 -10.80 48.74 11.92
CA PRO A 129 -10.09 48.78 10.60
C PRO A 129 -8.54 48.59 10.78
N GLU A 130 -7.52 49.23 10.16
CA GLU A 130 -7.28 50.42 9.27
C GLU A 130 -5.95 50.22 8.46
N ASN A 131 -5.54 51.18 7.61
CA ASN A 131 -4.53 51.03 6.52
C ASN A 131 -3.06 51.43 6.84
N ASN A 132 -2.11 50.80 6.13
CA ASN A 132 -0.93 51.45 5.51
C ASN A 132 -0.35 50.54 4.38
N PRO A 133 0.39 51.04 3.36
CA PRO A 133 0.26 50.48 2.01
C PRO A 133 1.57 50.01 1.36
N ASP A 134 1.98 48.77 1.62
CA ASP A 134 3.14 48.14 0.94
C ASP A 134 2.85 46.64 0.70
N ILE A 135 1.95 46.35 -0.25
CA ILE A 135 1.32 45.03 -0.41
C ILE A 135 2.32 43.97 -0.87
N ARG A 136 2.77 43.12 0.06
CA ARG A 136 3.49 41.87 -0.16
C ARG A 136 3.30 40.92 1.05
N PRO A 137 3.03 39.62 0.87
CA PRO A 137 2.54 38.89 -0.30
C PRO A 137 1.17 38.27 0.01
N GLU A 138 0.22 39.10 0.46
CA GLU A 138 -1.01 38.66 1.14
C GLU A 138 -2.31 39.19 0.50
N ASP A 139 -2.29 39.38 -0.83
CA ASP A 139 -3.50 39.48 -1.67
C ASP A 139 -4.30 38.17 -1.61
N ALA A 140 -5.01 37.94 -0.50
CA ALA A 140 -5.66 36.69 -0.12
C ALA A 140 -6.96 36.42 -0.91
N GLY A 141 -6.85 36.36 -2.24
CA GLY A 141 -7.95 36.04 -3.14
C GLY A 141 -8.42 34.59 -3.00
N GLY A 142 -9.53 34.38 -2.29
CA GLY A 142 -10.37 33.18 -2.34
C GLY A 142 -10.00 32.04 -1.38
N GLU A 143 -10.87 31.80 -0.39
CA GLU A 143 -10.81 30.62 0.48
C GLU A 143 -10.88 29.29 -0.30
N THR A 144 -9.72 28.71 -0.62
CA THR A 144 -9.64 27.52 -1.49
C THR A 144 -9.00 26.31 -0.77
N LEU A 145 -9.69 25.78 0.25
CA LEU A 145 -9.20 24.64 1.05
C LEU A 145 -10.23 23.50 1.21
N ARG A 146 -10.59 22.84 0.11
CA ARG A 146 -11.38 21.57 0.11
C ARG A 146 -10.52 20.30 -0.04
N ALA A 147 -9.29 20.31 0.47
CA ALA A 147 -8.38 19.16 0.38
C ALA A 147 -8.60 18.16 1.54
N VAL A 148 -9.25 17.03 1.26
CA VAL A 148 -9.53 15.99 2.26
C VAL A 148 -8.26 15.17 2.56
N THR A 149 -7.90 15.03 3.83
CA THR A 149 -6.73 14.24 4.24
C THR A 149 -7.14 12.82 4.61
N VAL A 150 -6.46 11.82 4.05
CA VAL A 150 -6.66 10.40 4.36
C VAL A 150 -5.40 9.87 5.03
N ALA A 151 -5.57 9.23 6.19
CA ALA A 151 -4.53 8.46 6.85
C ALA A 151 -4.59 7.01 6.38
N VAL A 152 -3.42 6.41 6.21
CA VAL A 152 -3.23 4.98 5.92
C VAL A 152 -2.22 4.44 6.94
N THR A 153 -2.58 3.38 7.64
CA THR A 153 -1.78 2.76 8.69
C THR A 153 -1.44 1.32 8.31
N VAL A 154 -0.16 0.95 8.44
CA VAL A 154 0.28 -0.46 8.41
C VAL A 154 -0.16 -1.12 9.72
N ARG A 155 -0.90 -2.24 9.65
CA ARG A 155 -1.35 -2.96 10.85
C ARG A 155 -0.17 -3.64 11.57
N PRO A 156 -0.16 -3.70 12.90
CA PRO A 156 0.79 -4.53 13.67
C PRO A 156 0.79 -6.02 13.23
N THR A 157 -0.37 -6.50 12.78
CA THR A 157 -0.61 -7.87 12.31
C THR A 157 -0.16 -8.14 10.86
N ALA A 158 0.37 -7.14 10.15
CA ALA A 158 0.83 -7.29 8.76
C ALA A 158 1.87 -8.42 8.62
N SER A 159 1.82 -9.12 7.49
CA SER A 159 2.68 -10.27 7.24
C SER A 159 4.11 -9.86 6.90
N ILE A 160 5.10 -10.60 7.41
CA ILE A 160 6.53 -10.37 7.14
C ILE A 160 6.81 -10.42 5.62
N GLY A 161 7.68 -9.52 5.17
CA GLY A 161 8.12 -9.34 3.79
C GLY A 161 7.54 -8.08 3.13
N ARG A 162 7.78 -7.95 1.83
CA ARG A 162 7.28 -6.83 1.01
C ARG A 162 5.76 -6.95 0.83
N ARG A 163 5.01 -6.01 1.38
CA ARG A 163 3.54 -5.92 1.25
C ARG A 163 3.16 -4.69 0.42
N SER A 164 2.08 -4.79 -0.35
CA SER A 164 1.51 -3.65 -1.09
C SER A 164 0.00 -3.81 -1.23
N GLY A 165 -0.71 -2.68 -1.20
CA GLY A 165 -2.16 -2.61 -1.25
C GLY A 165 -2.64 -1.38 -2.03
N LYS A 166 -3.81 -1.50 -2.66
CA LYS A 166 -4.46 -0.39 -3.35
C LYS A 166 -5.54 0.20 -2.45
N VAL A 167 -5.28 1.34 -1.85
CA VAL A 167 -6.28 2.10 -1.09
C VAL A 167 -7.23 2.73 -2.11
N LYS A 168 -8.43 2.17 -2.26
CA LYS A 168 -9.47 2.70 -3.15
C LYS A 168 -10.32 3.71 -2.39
N ILE A 169 -10.57 4.85 -3.02
CA ILE A 169 -11.36 5.95 -2.48
C ILE A 169 -12.59 6.07 -3.38
N HIS A 170 -13.77 5.80 -2.86
CA HIS A 170 -15.01 5.90 -3.62
C HIS A 170 -15.63 7.28 -3.40
N THR A 171 -16.07 7.94 -4.46
CA THR A 171 -16.56 9.33 -4.42
C THR A 171 -17.87 9.48 -5.18
N ASN A 172 -18.64 10.50 -4.81
CA ASN A 172 -19.92 10.84 -5.45
C ASN A 172 -19.80 11.35 -6.90
N LEU A 173 -18.60 11.72 -7.37
CA LEU A 173 -18.36 12.19 -8.73
C LEU A 173 -18.56 11.08 -9.77
N GLU A 174 -19.58 11.21 -10.62
CA GLU A 174 -19.91 10.20 -11.65
C GLU A 174 -18.73 9.85 -12.56
N GLU A 175 -17.96 10.85 -13.00
CA GLU A 175 -16.79 10.64 -13.85
C GLU A 175 -15.59 10.02 -13.12
N MET A 176 -15.53 10.16 -11.79
CA MET A 176 -14.37 9.79 -10.97
C MET A 176 -14.75 8.99 -9.69
N ARG A 177 -15.76 8.12 -9.82
CA ARG A 177 -16.30 7.33 -8.70
C ARG A 177 -15.27 6.51 -7.91
N VAL A 178 -14.09 6.21 -8.47
CA VAL A 178 -13.02 5.50 -7.75
C VAL A 178 -11.64 6.12 -8.06
N LEU A 179 -10.95 6.61 -7.03
CA LEU A 179 -9.50 6.85 -7.06
C LEU A 179 -8.76 5.66 -6.41
N GLN A 180 -7.48 5.48 -6.74
CA GLN A 180 -6.62 4.48 -6.09
C GLN A 180 -5.26 5.10 -5.73
N VAL A 181 -4.81 4.88 -4.49
CA VAL A 181 -3.44 5.20 -4.03
C VAL A 181 -2.73 3.89 -3.72
N LEU A 182 -1.51 3.73 -4.23
CA LEU A 182 -0.69 2.56 -3.93
C LEU A 182 0.04 2.75 -2.60
N ALA A 183 -0.21 1.89 -1.62
CA ALA A 183 0.56 1.78 -0.38
C ALA A 183 1.53 0.60 -0.47
N PHE A 184 2.77 0.76 0.01
CA PHE A 184 3.75 -0.32 0.09
C PHE A 184 4.70 -0.19 1.28
N VAL A 185 5.08 -1.34 1.84
CA VAL A 185 5.90 -1.47 3.04
C VAL A 185 6.79 -2.72 2.94
N ASP A 186 7.95 -2.68 3.59
CA ASP A 186 8.78 -3.85 3.87
C ASP A 186 8.61 -4.22 5.35
N VAL A 187 7.83 -5.26 5.64
CA VAL A 187 7.55 -5.70 7.02
C VAL A 187 8.69 -6.62 7.47
N VAL A 188 9.52 -6.13 8.39
CA VAL A 188 10.71 -6.84 8.85
C VAL A 188 10.39 -7.59 10.14
N GLY A 189 10.87 -8.83 10.26
CA GLY A 189 10.83 -9.56 11.52
C GLY A 189 11.82 -8.99 12.54
N HIS A 190 11.53 -9.10 13.84
CA HIS A 190 12.52 -8.78 14.88
C HIS A 190 13.72 -9.73 14.78
N ILE A 191 13.48 -10.98 14.40
CA ILE A 191 14.50 -12.03 14.29
C ILE A 191 14.75 -12.34 12.80
N SER A 192 16.02 -12.46 12.41
CA SER A 192 16.45 -12.95 11.09
C SER A 192 17.01 -14.38 11.18
N VAL A 193 16.96 -15.12 10.07
CA VAL A 193 17.87 -16.25 9.81
C VAL A 193 18.63 -15.96 8.53
N ASP A 194 19.95 -16.07 8.57
CA ASP A 194 20.80 -15.94 7.39
C ASP A 194 21.65 -17.21 7.17
N PRO A 195 21.56 -17.86 5.99
CA PRO A 195 20.58 -17.60 4.94
C PRO A 195 19.15 -18.07 5.34
N PRO A 196 18.06 -17.46 4.82
CA PRO A 196 16.70 -17.87 5.15
C PRO A 196 16.30 -19.24 4.54
N ALA A 197 17.12 -19.77 3.64
CA ALA A 197 16.99 -21.09 3.04
C ALA A 197 18.36 -21.56 2.52
N HIS A 198 18.61 -22.88 2.49
CA HIS A 198 19.89 -23.43 2.05
C HIS A 198 19.75 -24.53 0.99
N ASN A 199 20.69 -24.51 0.04
CA ASN A 199 20.83 -25.50 -1.02
C ASN A 199 22.14 -26.29 -0.83
N PHE A 200 22.05 -27.56 -0.46
CA PHE A 200 23.21 -28.45 -0.37
C PHE A 200 23.75 -28.86 -1.76
N GLY A 201 23.01 -28.53 -2.84
CA GLY A 201 23.35 -28.87 -4.21
C GLY A 201 23.23 -30.37 -4.47
N VAL A 202 24.19 -30.92 -5.20
CA VAL A 202 24.37 -32.37 -5.35
C VAL A 202 25.24 -32.88 -4.21
N ILE A 203 24.77 -33.89 -3.49
CA ILE A 203 25.44 -34.58 -2.37
C ILE A 203 25.69 -36.02 -2.84
N ARG A 204 26.91 -36.55 -2.66
CA ARG A 204 27.17 -37.98 -2.89
C ARG A 204 26.65 -38.83 -1.72
N THR A 205 26.23 -40.06 -1.97
CA THR A 205 25.87 -41.02 -0.91
C THR A 205 27.06 -41.20 0.05
N GLY A 206 26.81 -41.05 1.37
CA GLY A 206 27.87 -41.02 2.40
C GLY A 206 28.54 -39.65 2.61
N GLU A 207 28.32 -38.64 1.77
CA GLU A 207 28.93 -37.31 1.90
C GLU A 207 28.23 -36.46 2.99
N LYS A 208 29.02 -36.03 3.99
CA LYS A 208 28.60 -35.07 5.00
C LYS A 208 28.84 -33.63 4.51
N LYS A 209 27.76 -32.90 4.24
CA LYS A 209 27.79 -31.45 4.04
C LYS A 209 27.16 -30.75 5.24
N LYS A 210 27.87 -29.77 5.79
CA LYS A 210 27.41 -28.94 6.90
C LYS A 210 27.20 -27.50 6.43
N VAL A 211 26.12 -26.88 6.91
CA VAL A 211 25.91 -25.43 6.88
C VAL A 211 25.66 -24.93 8.31
N THR A 212 26.14 -23.73 8.62
CA THR A 212 25.71 -22.98 9.81
C THR A 212 24.85 -21.82 9.34
N LEU A 213 23.66 -21.66 9.93
CA LEU A 213 22.79 -20.52 9.70
C LEU A 213 22.77 -19.65 10.95
N ALA A 214 23.04 -18.35 10.79
CA ALA A 214 23.01 -17.39 11.88
C ALA A 214 21.56 -16.98 12.17
N ILE A 215 21.16 -16.92 13.44
CA ILE A 215 19.85 -16.46 13.88
C ILE A 215 20.08 -15.28 14.83
N THR A 216 19.58 -14.10 14.47
CA THR A 216 19.97 -12.83 15.10
C THR A 216 18.81 -11.87 15.28
N SER A 217 18.85 -11.06 16.35
CA SER A 217 17.95 -9.91 16.50
C SER A 217 18.36 -8.76 15.58
N ASN A 218 17.38 -8.18 14.89
CA ASN A 218 17.54 -7.06 13.95
C ASN A 218 17.37 -5.69 14.63
N ASP A 219 16.66 -5.64 15.76
CA ASP A 219 16.28 -4.40 16.47
C ASP A 219 16.72 -4.36 17.94
N LYS A 220 17.60 -5.29 18.35
CA LYS A 220 18.13 -5.47 19.71
C LYS A 220 17.11 -5.97 20.75
N THR A 221 15.96 -6.48 20.30
CA THR A 221 15.10 -7.33 21.14
C THR A 221 15.83 -8.59 21.59
N THR A 222 15.66 -8.98 22.85
CA THR A 222 16.09 -10.30 23.34
C THR A 222 15.03 -11.35 23.03
N PHE A 223 15.43 -12.51 22.51
CA PHE A 223 14.55 -13.62 22.17
C PHE A 223 15.20 -14.97 22.52
N LYS A 224 14.41 -15.99 22.80
CA LYS A 224 14.85 -17.37 23.01
C LYS A 224 14.20 -18.30 22.01
N ILE A 225 14.95 -19.28 21.53
CA ILE A 225 14.41 -20.37 20.71
C ILE A 225 13.92 -21.47 21.64
N THR A 226 12.61 -21.64 21.73
CA THR A 226 11.92 -22.53 22.67
C THR A 226 11.83 -23.97 22.17
N ARG A 227 11.78 -24.17 20.85
CA ARG A 227 11.73 -25.50 20.22
C ARG A 227 12.29 -25.46 18.79
N VAL A 228 13.00 -26.51 18.40
CA VAL A 228 13.43 -26.77 17.01
C VAL A 228 12.72 -28.02 16.52
N GLU A 229 12.06 -27.95 15.38
CA GLU A 229 11.36 -29.09 14.75
C GLU A 229 11.97 -29.36 13.38
N ASN A 230 12.69 -30.48 13.24
CA ASN A 230 13.33 -30.87 12.00
C ASN A 230 12.35 -31.64 11.08
N GLY A 231 11.64 -30.93 10.21
CA GLY A 231 10.85 -31.52 9.13
C GLY A 231 11.70 -31.99 7.93
N CYS A 232 12.81 -32.69 8.18
CA CYS A 232 13.76 -33.16 7.17
C CYS A 232 14.63 -34.32 7.70
N GLU A 233 14.16 -35.57 7.58
CA GLU A 233 14.84 -36.75 8.14
C GLU A 233 16.25 -37.02 7.57
N GLN A 234 16.55 -36.50 6.37
CA GLN A 234 17.85 -36.59 5.69
C GLN A 234 18.96 -35.72 6.31
N VAL A 235 18.64 -34.86 7.30
CA VAL A 235 19.64 -34.02 8.00
C VAL A 235 19.58 -34.22 9.51
N SER A 236 20.72 -33.99 10.17
CA SER A 236 20.78 -33.68 11.60
C SER A 236 20.81 -32.16 11.79
N VAL A 237 20.35 -31.70 12.96
CA VAL A 237 20.24 -30.28 13.31
C VAL A 237 20.71 -30.11 14.75
N SER A 238 21.58 -29.14 15.00
CA SER A 238 21.92 -28.68 16.35
C SER A 238 21.86 -27.16 16.44
N LEU A 239 21.52 -26.66 17.63
CA LEU A 239 21.41 -25.24 17.92
C LEU A 239 22.42 -24.88 19.01
N THR A 240 23.21 -23.84 18.77
CA THR A 240 24.15 -23.28 19.74
C THR A 240 23.74 -21.85 20.06
N GLU A 241 23.62 -21.50 21.35
CA GLU A 241 23.50 -20.11 21.79
C GLU A 241 24.90 -19.48 21.83
N VAL A 242 25.13 -18.44 21.02
CA VAL A 242 26.45 -17.80 20.86
C VAL A 242 26.52 -16.50 21.65
N GLN A 243 25.41 -15.78 21.75
CA GLN A 243 25.24 -14.63 22.64
C GLN A 243 23.86 -14.75 23.30
N PRO A 244 23.78 -14.88 24.64
CA PRO A 244 22.53 -15.14 25.35
C PRO A 244 21.39 -14.20 24.95
N GLY A 245 20.31 -14.79 24.44
CA GLY A 245 19.12 -14.07 23.98
C GLY A 245 19.28 -13.17 22.74
N ALA A 246 20.43 -13.16 22.07
CA ALA A 246 20.74 -12.20 20.99
C ALA A 246 21.24 -12.84 19.68
N ARG A 247 22.01 -13.93 19.77
CA ARG A 247 22.53 -14.69 18.61
C ARG A 247 22.58 -16.18 18.89
N TYR A 248 21.97 -16.95 18.00
CA TYR A 248 22.10 -18.40 17.93
C TYR A 248 22.70 -18.80 16.59
N GLU A 249 23.31 -19.98 16.55
CA GLU A 249 23.80 -20.62 15.32
C GLU A 249 23.17 -22.01 15.17
N LEU A 250 22.49 -22.20 14.05
CA LEU A 250 21.84 -23.46 13.68
C LEU A 250 22.78 -24.22 12.76
N THR A 251 23.45 -25.25 13.27
CA THR A 251 24.16 -26.23 12.44
C THR A 251 23.15 -27.18 11.82
N VAL A 252 23.25 -27.40 10.51
CA VAL A 252 22.52 -28.44 9.78
C VAL A 252 23.52 -29.25 8.98
N GLU A 253 23.49 -30.58 9.12
CA GLU A 253 24.42 -31.50 8.46
C GLU A 253 23.66 -32.64 7.76
N THR A 254 24.06 -32.99 6.53
CA THR A 254 23.49 -34.13 5.81
C THR A 254 23.94 -35.44 6.44
N LYS A 255 23.00 -36.34 6.72
CA LYS A 255 23.36 -37.64 7.30
C LYS A 255 24.01 -38.55 6.23
N PRO A 256 24.99 -39.40 6.58
CA PRO A 256 25.62 -40.32 5.61
C PRO A 256 24.66 -41.34 4.99
N ASP A 257 23.63 -41.75 5.75
CA ASP A 257 22.57 -42.69 5.40
C ASP A 257 21.36 -42.02 4.71
N ALA A 258 21.45 -40.74 4.37
CA ALA A 258 20.35 -40.02 3.71
C ALA A 258 19.96 -40.70 2.38
N PRO A 259 18.69 -41.10 2.19
CA PRO A 259 18.28 -41.83 0.99
C PRO A 259 18.48 -41.01 -0.30
N VAL A 260 18.97 -41.71 -1.33
CA VAL A 260 19.15 -41.22 -2.70
C VAL A 260 17.84 -40.65 -3.25
N GLY A 261 17.89 -39.45 -3.81
CA GLY A 261 16.72 -38.75 -4.32
C GLY A 261 16.78 -37.24 -4.07
N ARG A 262 15.61 -36.60 -4.01
CA ARG A 262 15.50 -35.16 -3.75
C ARG A 262 15.51 -34.91 -2.25
N LEU A 263 16.48 -34.15 -1.76
CA LEU A 263 16.41 -33.58 -0.42
C LEU A 263 15.49 -32.37 -0.47
N ARG A 264 14.42 -32.39 0.33
CA ARG A 264 13.51 -31.25 0.50
C ARG A 264 12.83 -31.32 1.86
N GLY A 265 13.03 -30.30 2.68
CA GLY A 265 12.41 -30.23 4.00
C GLY A 265 12.28 -28.80 4.51
N THR A 266 11.81 -28.65 5.74
CA THR A 266 11.75 -27.35 6.42
C THR A 266 12.00 -27.55 7.91
N ILE A 267 13.01 -26.86 8.44
CA ILE A 267 13.19 -26.73 9.88
C ILE A 267 12.26 -25.60 10.36
N LYS A 268 11.45 -25.88 11.37
CA LYS A 268 10.69 -24.86 12.08
C LYS A 268 11.44 -24.50 13.36
N LEU A 269 11.55 -23.21 13.63
CA LEU A 269 12.10 -22.67 14.87
C LEU A 269 10.95 -21.96 15.58
N TYR A 270 10.75 -22.27 16.85
CA TYR A 270 9.75 -21.62 17.70
C TYR A 270 10.46 -20.69 18.68
N THR A 271 9.87 -19.53 18.94
CA THR A 271 10.48 -18.49 19.79
C THR A 271 9.50 -17.99 20.85
N ASP A 272 10.00 -17.24 21.82
CA ASP A 272 9.19 -16.51 22.80
C ASP A 272 8.71 -15.11 22.31
N ASP A 273 9.19 -14.65 21.15
CA ASP A 273 8.74 -13.40 20.52
C ASP A 273 7.25 -13.52 20.09
N PRO A 274 6.33 -12.73 20.68
CA PRO A 274 4.90 -12.81 20.37
C PRO A 274 4.54 -12.33 18.96
N ASN A 275 5.41 -11.52 18.33
CA ASN A 275 5.26 -11.08 16.95
C ASN A 275 5.89 -12.07 15.96
N GLN A 276 6.74 -13.01 16.41
CA GLN A 276 7.46 -13.95 15.53
C GLN A 276 7.57 -15.39 16.09
N PRO A 277 6.50 -16.00 16.65
CA PRO A 277 6.59 -17.25 17.41
C PRO A 277 6.93 -18.51 16.58
N GLU A 278 6.92 -18.42 15.25
CA GLU A 278 7.35 -19.49 14.34
C GLU A 278 8.15 -18.91 13.16
N MET A 279 9.32 -19.48 12.90
CA MET A 279 10.19 -19.19 11.75
C MET A 279 10.47 -20.47 10.96
N LYS A 280 10.70 -20.36 9.65
CA LYS A 280 10.78 -21.52 8.72
C LYS A 280 12.00 -21.43 7.81
N VAL A 281 12.99 -22.29 8.03
CA VAL A 281 14.19 -22.44 7.20
C VAL A 281 13.96 -23.55 6.18
N LYS A 282 13.99 -23.22 4.89
CA LYS A 282 13.77 -24.21 3.81
C LYS A 282 15.10 -24.87 3.43
N LEU A 283 15.10 -26.20 3.33
CA LEU A 283 16.26 -26.99 2.91
C LEU A 283 15.97 -27.72 1.60
N TYR A 284 16.94 -27.73 0.70
CA TYR A 284 16.84 -28.44 -0.58
C TYR A 284 18.20 -28.94 -1.09
N GLY A 285 18.15 -29.95 -1.96
CA GLY A 285 19.31 -30.57 -2.60
C GLY A 285 18.93 -31.86 -3.35
N LYS A 286 19.94 -32.61 -3.78
CA LYS A 286 19.80 -33.95 -4.37
C LYS A 286 20.90 -34.86 -3.83
N VAL A 287 20.52 -35.97 -3.22
CA VAL A 287 21.43 -37.08 -2.90
C VAL A 287 21.49 -38.01 -4.11
N GLN A 288 22.68 -38.42 -4.51
CA GLN A 288 22.91 -39.40 -5.57
C GLN A 288 24.21 -40.17 -5.32
N ASN A 289 24.41 -41.26 -6.06
CA ASN A 289 25.72 -41.87 -6.20
C ASN A 289 26.63 -41.01 -7.12
#